data_AF-A0AAJ5ZX25-F1
#
_entry.id   AF-A0AAJ5ZX25-F1
#
_cell.length_a   1.000
_cell.length_b   1.000
_cell.length_c   1.000
_cell.angle_alpha   90.00
_cell.angle_beta   90.00
_cell.angle_gamma   90.00
#
_symmetry.space_group_name_H-M   'P 1'
#
loop_
_entity.id
_entity.type
_entity.pdbx_description
1 polymer ?
#
loop_
_entity_poly.entity_id
_entity_poly.type
_entity_poly.pdbx_seq_one_letter_code
_entity_poly.pdbx_strand_id
1 'polypeptide(L)' 'MDDENERAARAKKGSPFLNTAQAAFYIGLSQRTLEKMRIKGYGPKFRKHGRFVRYHIDELNEWSKGRQNEIDTDDGGRS' A
#
# COMPACT_ATOMS: atom_id res chain seq x y z
N MET A 1 -6.45 7.91 -18.89
CA MET A 1 -7.07 8.14 -17.57
C MET A 1 -6.01 7.76 -16.55
N ASP A 2 -4.93 8.54 -16.49
CA ASP A 2 -3.65 8.16 -15.86
C ASP A 2 -3.17 9.27 -14.86
N ASP A 3 -4.04 10.24 -14.61
CA ASP A 3 -3.75 11.54 -13.98
C ASP A 3 -3.78 11.54 -12.44
N GLU A 4 -3.92 10.38 -11.80
CA GLU A 4 -3.85 10.22 -10.34
C GLU A 4 -2.40 10.01 -9.88
N ASN A 5 -1.60 9.27 -10.66
CA ASN A 5 -0.22 8.94 -10.32
C ASN A 5 0.72 10.14 -10.51
N GLU A 6 0.49 10.95 -11.55
CA GLU A 6 1.27 12.16 -11.85
C GLU A 6 0.98 13.32 -10.87
N ARG A 7 -0.26 13.47 -10.42
CA ARG A 7 -0.61 14.45 -9.36
C ARG A 7 0.12 14.17 -8.05
N ALA A 8 0.31 12.89 -7.71
CA ALA A 8 1.02 12.47 -6.51
C ALA A 8 2.54 12.68 -6.61
N ALA A 9 3.14 12.49 -7.79
CA ALA A 9 4.57 12.78 -8.02
C ALA A 9 4.91 14.27 -7.77
N ARG A 10 3.94 15.16 -7.96
CA ARG A 10 4.10 16.61 -7.72
C ARG A 10 4.09 17.01 -6.23
N ALA A 11 3.59 16.14 -5.34
CA ALA A 11 3.64 16.35 -3.88
C ALA A 11 4.93 15.83 -3.22
N LYS A 12 5.86 15.27 -4.01
CA LYS A 12 7.00 14.46 -3.57
C LYS A 12 8.19 15.25 -2.98
N LYS A 13 8.05 16.54 -2.66
CA LYS A 13 9.14 17.31 -2.02
C LYS A 13 9.08 17.34 -0.48
N GLY A 14 8.08 16.74 0.18
CA GLY A 14 8.05 16.77 1.64
C GLY A 14 7.05 15.88 2.38
N SER A 15 6.36 14.95 1.71
CA SER A 15 5.33 14.13 2.38
C SER A 15 5.55 12.64 2.15
N PRO A 16 5.93 11.86 3.17
CA PRO A 16 6.20 10.42 3.12
C PRO A 16 4.92 9.55 3.00
N PHE A 17 3.88 10.07 2.36
CA PHE A 17 2.58 9.42 2.25
C PHE A 17 2.31 8.95 0.82
N LEU A 18 2.10 7.65 0.66
CA LEU A 18 1.80 6.96 -0.60
C LEU A 18 0.31 6.62 -0.69
N ASN A 19 -0.26 6.62 -1.89
CA ASN A 19 -1.61 6.08 -2.11
C ASN A 19 -1.57 4.54 -2.20
N THR A 20 -2.72 3.85 -2.20
CA THR A 20 -2.80 2.38 -2.28
C THR A 20 -2.00 1.82 -3.45
N ALA A 21 -2.10 2.42 -4.65
CA ALA A 21 -1.33 2.02 -5.83
C ALA A 21 0.18 2.09 -5.63
N GLN A 22 0.65 3.21 -5.06
CA GLN A 22 2.07 3.44 -4.82
C GLN A 22 2.60 2.56 -3.69
N ALA A 23 1.81 2.36 -2.64
CA ALA A 23 2.15 1.45 -1.55
C ALA A 23 2.29 0.02 -2.08
N ALA A 24 1.37 -0.42 -2.94
CA ALA A 24 1.42 -1.72 -3.60
C ALA A 24 2.72 -1.88 -4.40
N PHE A 25 3.04 -0.88 -5.23
CA PHE A 25 4.27 -0.87 -6.03
C PHE A 25 5.53 -0.85 -5.16
N TYR A 26 5.52 -0.09 -4.05
CA TYR A 26 6.66 0.05 -3.15
C TYR A 26 7.03 -1.26 -2.44
N ILE A 27 6.04 -2.04 -2.01
CA ILE A 27 6.25 -3.35 -1.34
C ILE A 27 6.24 -4.53 -2.31
N GLY A 28 6.05 -4.29 -3.62
CA GLY A 28 5.97 -5.34 -4.65
C GLY A 28 4.69 -6.17 -4.65
N LEU A 29 3.59 -5.65 -4.07
CA LEU A 29 2.29 -6.29 -4.05
C LEU A 29 1.31 -5.67 -5.06
N SER A 30 0.23 -6.39 -5.36
CA SER A 30 -0.86 -5.85 -6.18
C SER A 30 -1.84 -5.02 -5.34
N GLN A 31 -2.45 -4.00 -5.96
CA GLN A 31 -3.49 -3.18 -5.32
C GLN A 31 -4.63 -4.02 -4.73
N ARG A 32 -5.07 -5.04 -5.49
CA ARG A 32 -6.11 -5.98 -5.07
C ARG A 32 -5.71 -6.75 -3.81
N THR A 33 -4.43 -7.08 -3.66
CA THR A 33 -3.88 -7.72 -2.46
C THR A 33 -3.97 -6.78 -1.26
N LEU A 34 -3.60 -5.50 -1.42
CA LEU A 34 -3.76 -4.49 -0.37
C LEU A 34 -5.24 -4.27 0.01
N GLU A 35 -6.14 -4.28 -0.96
CA GLU A 35 -7.59 -4.20 -0.70
C GLU A 35 -8.09 -5.42 0.08
N LYS A 36 -7.69 -6.64 -0.33
CA LYS A 36 -8.01 -7.88 0.39
C LYS A 36 -7.47 -7.85 1.82
N MET A 37 -6.23 -7.39 2.01
CA MET A 37 -5.62 -7.20 3.33
C MET A 37 -6.34 -6.14 4.16
N ARG A 38 -6.89 -5.09 3.54
CA ARG A 38 -7.68 -4.08 4.23
C ARG A 38 -9.00 -4.63 4.76
N ILE A 39 -9.64 -5.53 4.00
CA ILE A 39 -10.89 -6.20 4.40
C ILE A 39 -10.61 -7.20 5.52
N LYS A 40 -9.56 -8.01 5.37
CA LYS A 40 -9.18 -9.03 6.34
C LYS A 40 -8.53 -8.43 7.62
N GLY A 41 -7.96 -7.23 7.56
CA GLY A 41 -7.33 -6.55 8.70
C GLY A 41 -5.83 -6.83 8.90
N TYR A 42 -5.17 -7.54 7.98
CA TYR A 42 -3.75 -7.95 8.09
C TYR A 42 -2.78 -7.09 7.25
N GLY A 43 -3.23 -5.91 6.82
CA GLY A 43 -2.47 -5.00 5.95
C GLY A 43 -1.64 -3.96 6.72
N PRO A 44 -0.77 -3.22 6.01
CA PRO A 44 0.00 -2.15 6.61
C PRO A 44 -0.94 -1.04 7.11
N LYS A 45 -0.54 -0.37 8.19
CA LYS A 45 -1.30 0.73 8.79
C LYS A 45 -1.54 1.81 7.73
N PHE A 46 -2.82 2.13 7.57
CA PHE A 46 -3.26 3.18 6.66
C PHE A 46 -3.84 4.34 7.45
N ARG A 47 -3.61 5.55 6.93
CA ARG A 47 -4.12 6.79 7.47
C ARG A 47 -5.21 7.31 6.56
N LYS A 48 -6.42 7.50 7.10
CA LYS A 48 -7.50 8.17 6.37
C LYS A 48 -7.25 9.67 6.38
N HIS A 49 -7.02 10.24 5.22
CA HIS A 49 -6.94 11.67 4.99
C HIS A 49 -8.25 12.12 4.32
N GLY A 50 -9.29 12.25 5.13
CA GLY A 50 -10.66 12.49 4.66
C GLY A 50 -11.18 11.33 3.80
N ARG A 51 -11.41 11.60 2.50
CA ARG A 51 -11.87 10.62 1.50
C ARG A 51 -10.76 9.67 1.02
N PHE A 52 -9.49 10.05 1.20
CA PHE A 52 -8.35 9.31 0.67
C PHE A 52 -7.70 8.43 1.73
N VAL A 53 -7.26 7.24 1.32
CA VAL A 53 -6.46 6.34 2.16
C VAL A 53 -5.02 6.50 1.75
N ARG A 54 -4.14 6.84 2.70
CA ARG A 54 -2.70 6.96 2.46
C ARG A 54 -1.90 6.10 3.41
N TYR A 55 -0.82 5.54 2.90
CA TYR A 55 0.14 4.72 3.61
C TYR A 55 1.40 5.51 3.87
N HIS A 56 1.98 5.39 5.05
CA HIS A 56 3.27 5.98 5.32
C HIS A 56 4.38 5.03 4.87
N ILE A 57 5.46 5.54 4.28
CA ILE A 57 6.59 4.70 3.82
C ILE A 57 7.19 3.90 4.98
N ASP A 58 7.31 4.52 6.15
CA ASP A 58 7.86 3.86 7.34
C ASP A 58 6.98 2.70 7.82
N GLU A 59 5.66 2.91 7.90
CA GLU A 59 4.69 1.87 8.29
C GLU A 59 4.67 0.71 7.28
N LEU A 60 4.84 0.98 5.98
CA LEU A 60 4.98 -0.05 4.94
C LEU A 60 6.24 -0.87 5.14
N ASN A 61 7.35 -0.22 5.49
CA ASN A 61 8.63 -0.86 5.74
C ASN A 61 8.59 -1.69 7.04
N GLU A 62 8.06 -1.15 8.13
CA GLU A 62 7.88 -1.87 9.40
C GLU A 62 6.96 -3.08 9.23
N TRP A 63 5.84 -2.92 8.54
CA TRP A 63 4.94 -4.02 8.23
C TRP A 63 5.63 -5.09 7.36
N SER A 64 6.37 -4.68 6.33
CA SER A 64 7.09 -5.62 5.47
C SER A 64 8.18 -6.39 6.25
N LYS A 65 8.86 -5.73 7.18
CA LYS A 65 9.86 -6.36 8.06
C LYS A 65 9.22 -7.36 9.03
N GLY A 66 8.06 -7.03 9.60
CA GLY A 66 7.30 -7.96 10.45
C GLY A 66 6.78 -9.17 9.68
N ARG A 67 6.28 -8.96 8.45
CA ARG A 67 5.71 -10.02 7.61
C ARG A 67 6.70 -11.03 7.04
N GLN A 68 7.99 -10.69 6.93
CA GLN A 68 9.00 -11.69 6.54
C GLN A 68 9.06 -12.90 7.50
N ASN A 69 8.54 -12.73 8.73
CA ASN A 69 8.38 -13.82 9.70
C ASN A 69 7.04 -14.58 9.59
N GLU A 70 6.01 -13.95 9.03
CA GLU A 70 4.68 -14.54 8.85
C GLU A 70 4.46 -14.83 7.36
N ILE A 71 4.96 -15.99 6.93
CA ILE A 71 4.74 -16.56 5.59
C ILE A 71 3.24 -16.88 5.45
N ASP A 72 2.44 -15.86 5.13
CA ASP A 72 1.01 -15.99 4.84
C ASP A 72 0.84 -16.33 3.37
N THR A 73 0.78 -17.64 3.17
CA THR A 73 0.25 -18.35 2.02
C THR A 73 -1.22 -17.97 1.80
N ASP A 74 -1.53 -17.11 0.81
CA ASP A 74 -2.91 -16.93 0.28
C ASP A 74 -2.86 -16.60 -1.22
N ASP A 75 -2.72 -17.69 -1.96
CA ASP A 75 -3.28 -18.05 -3.28
C ASP A 75 -4.18 -17.05 -4.06
N GLY A 76 -4.05 -17.14 -5.39
CA GLY A 76 -5.22 -17.08 -6.28
C GLY A 76 -5.15 -16.11 -7.47
N GLY A 77 -4.74 -16.61 -8.64
CA GLY A 77 -5.30 -16.14 -9.93
C GLY A 77 -4.31 -15.55 -10.93
N ARG A 78 -3.42 -16.38 -11.48
CA ARG A 78 -2.77 -16.12 -12.77
C ARG A 78 -3.30 -17.12 -13.79
N SER A 79 -4.33 -16.74 -14.54
CA SER A 79 -4.64 -17.09 -15.93
C SER A 79 -5.84 -16.28 -16.38
#